data_AF-A0A7J7EE92-F1
#
_entry.id   AF-A0A7J7EE92-F1
#
_cell.length_a   1.000
_cell.length_b   1.000
_cell.length_c   1.000
_cell.angle_alpha   90.00
_cell.angle_beta   90.00
_cell.angle_gamma   90.00
#
_symmetry.space_group_name_H-M   'P 1'
#
loop_
_entity.id
_entity.type
_entity.pdbx_description
1 polymer ?
#
loop_
_entity_poly.entity_id
_entity_poly.type
_entity_poly.pdbx_seq_one_letter_code
_entity_poly.pdbx_strand_id
1 'polypeptide(L)'
;DTWDELLIGNVEMKKVLACPRCILTTVDPDTGVIDRKEPLETLKSYRLCDPSEKQIYKTSPLFGIYYSVEKIGSLKVGDPVYRM
;
A
#
# COMPACT_ATOMS: atom_id res chain seq x y z
N ASP A 1 5.59 -5.81 3.05
CA ASP A 1 6.50 -4.73 2.62
C ASP A 1 7.76 -5.23 1.90
N THR A 2 8.17 -6.49 2.08
CA THR A 2 9.46 -7.04 1.60
C THR A 2 9.38 -7.89 0.33
N TRP A 3 8.20 -8.04 -0.28
CA TRP A 3 8.06 -8.86 -1.48
C TRP A 3 8.33 -7.98 -2.70
N ASP A 4 9.57 -8.00 -3.20
CA ASP A 4 9.97 -7.09 -4.26
C ASP A 4 9.44 -7.51 -5.64
N GLU A 5 9.26 -8.81 -5.88
CA GLU A 5 8.70 -9.36 -7.12
C GLU A 5 7.66 -10.43 -6.81
N LEU A 6 6.54 -10.39 -7.55
CA LEU A 6 5.37 -11.23 -7.35
C LEU A 6 4.92 -11.89 -8.64
N LEU A 7 4.42 -13.12 -8.51
CA LEU A 7 3.63 -13.79 -9.53
C LEU A 7 2.28 -14.19 -8.95
N ILE A 8 1.19 -13.76 -9.58
CA ILE A 8 -0.18 -14.16 -9.26
C ILE A 8 -0.89 -14.54 -10.54
N GLY A 9 -1.41 -15.77 -10.62
CA GLY A 9 -1.91 -16.32 -11.89
C GLY A 9 -0.80 -16.27 -12.94
N ASN A 10 -1.01 -15.48 -14.00
CA ASN A 10 -0.01 -15.24 -15.06
C ASN A 10 0.49 -13.78 -15.10
N VAL A 11 0.28 -13.00 -14.03
CA VAL A 11 0.69 -11.60 -13.92
C VAL A 11 1.96 -11.51 -13.09
N GLU A 12 3.01 -10.91 -13.66
CA GLU A 12 4.25 -10.61 -12.95
C GLU A 12 4.25 -9.13 -12.57
N MET A 13 4.60 -8.85 -11.32
CA MET A 13 4.56 -7.50 -10.75
C MET A 13 5.82 -7.21 -9.95
N LYS A 14 6.28 -5.95 -10.02
CA LYS A 14 7.45 -5.48 -9.30
C LYS A 14 7.08 -4.36 -8.33
N LYS A 15 7.59 -4.43 -7.11
CA LYS A 15 7.39 -3.41 -6.09
C LYS A 15 8.03 -2.10 -6.53
N VAL A 16 7.26 -1.02 -6.38
CA VAL A 16 7.72 0.34 -6.69
C VAL A 16 8.06 1.08 -5.40
N LEU A 17 7.07 1.26 -4.52
CA LEU A 17 7.24 2.00 -3.27
C LEU A 17 6.09 1.70 -2.29
N ALA A 18 6.27 2.05 -1.02
CA ALA A 18 5.22 1.91 -0.01
C ALA A 18 4.15 3.00 -0.17
N CYS A 19 2.87 2.67 0.01
CA CYS A 19 1.78 3.62 -0.16
C CYS A 19 1.69 4.59 1.05
N PRO A 20 2.00 5.89 0.90
CA PRO A 20 1.75 6.86 1.95
C PRO A 20 0.25 7.10 2.07
N ARG A 21 -0.31 6.94 3.26
CA ARG A 21 -1.74 7.15 3.50
C ARG A 21 -2.05 8.62 3.69
N CYS A 22 -3.15 9.06 3.09
CA CYS A 22 -3.66 10.42 3.17
C CYS A 22 -5.01 10.45 3.92
N ILE A 23 -5.58 11.65 4.04
CA ILE A 23 -6.86 11.89 4.74
C ILE A 23 -8.04 11.08 4.20
N LEU A 24 -7.97 10.58 2.96
CA LEU A 24 -9.05 9.77 2.37
C LEU A 24 -9.30 8.46 3.12
N THR A 25 -8.36 7.97 3.91
CA THR A 25 -8.61 6.81 4.78
C THR A 25 -9.64 7.10 5.88
N THR A 26 -9.89 8.38 6.18
CA THR A 26 -10.79 8.83 7.26
C THR A 26 -12.22 9.09 6.78
N VAL A 27 -12.52 8.74 5.53
CA VAL A 27 -13.87 8.78 4.98
C VAL A 27 -14.53 7.44 5.26
N ASP A 28 -15.64 7.47 5.98
CA ASP A 28 -16.50 6.31 6.17
C ASP A 28 -17.14 5.95 4.82
N PRO A 29 -16.94 4.72 4.29
CA PRO A 29 -17.40 4.36 2.96
C PRO A 29 -18.92 4.18 2.84
N ASP A 30 -19.62 3.94 3.94
CA ASP A 30 -21.08 3.73 3.94
C ASP A 30 -21.84 5.06 4.00
N THR A 31 -21.27 6.06 4.68
CA THR A 31 -21.91 7.36 4.93
C THR A 31 -21.30 8.51 4.15
N GLY A 32 -20.06 8.36 3.66
CA GLY A 32 -19.29 9.42 3.01
C GLY A 32 -18.80 10.52 3.97
N VAL A 33 -18.98 10.34 5.28
CA VAL A 33 -18.57 11.33 6.30
C VAL A 33 -17.07 11.23 6.55
N ILE A 34 -16.39 12.38 6.64
CA ILE A 34 -14.95 12.48 6.90
C ILE A 34 -14.67 12.92 8.34
N ASP A 35 -14.00 12.09 9.13
CA ASP A 35 -13.66 12.42 10.53
C ASP A 35 -12.29 13.12 10.70
N ARG A 36 -11.43 13.02 9.68
CA ARG A 36 -10.08 13.61 9.59
C ARG A 36 -9.09 13.14 10.66
N LYS A 37 -9.40 12.09 11.41
CA LYS A 37 -8.62 11.54 12.51
C LYS A 37 -8.27 10.08 12.25
N GLU A 38 -9.25 9.18 12.31
CA GLU A 38 -9.00 7.75 12.29
C GLU A 38 -9.32 7.15 10.92
N PRO A 39 -8.52 6.18 10.45
CA PRO A 39 -7.42 5.49 11.14
C PRO A 39 -6.04 6.19 11.00
N LEU A 40 -6.00 7.44 10.51
CA LEU A 40 -4.75 8.08 10.11
C LEU A 40 -3.84 8.43 11.30
N GLU A 41 -4.39 8.90 12.42
CA GLU A 41 -3.63 9.17 13.65
C GLU A 41 -3.07 7.89 14.26
N THR A 42 -3.87 6.82 14.30
CA THR A 42 -3.38 5.49 14.69
C THR A 42 -2.22 5.04 13.80
N LEU A 43 -2.35 5.14 12.47
CA LEU A 43 -1.27 4.77 11.55
C LEU A 43 0.01 5.62 11.77
N LYS A 44 -0.11 6.93 12.02
CA LYS A 44 1.04 7.80 12.33
C LYS A 44 1.80 7.39 13.59
N SER A 45 1.13 6.75 14.55
CA SER A 45 1.79 6.34 15.80
C SER A 45 2.84 5.23 15.61
N TYR A 46 2.73 4.41 14.55
CA TYR A 46 3.61 3.23 14.41
C TYR A 46 4.03 2.88 12.97
N ARG A 47 3.51 3.55 11.92
CA ARG A 47 3.81 3.24 10.51
C ARG A 47 4.56 4.34 9.78
N LEU A 48 5.27 5.23 10.47
CA LEU A 48 6.15 6.20 9.82
C LEU A 48 7.33 5.48 9.14
N CYS A 49 7.85 6.08 8.06
CA CYS A 49 8.99 5.53 7.34
C CYS A 49 10.28 5.60 8.17
N ASP A 50 11.29 4.85 7.73
CA ASP A 50 12.65 5.01 8.26
C ASP A 50 13.14 6.46 8.03
N PRO A 51 13.93 7.05 8.94
CA PRO A 51 14.48 8.39 8.77
C PRO A 51 15.21 8.61 7.43
N SER A 52 15.86 7.57 6.88
CA SER A 52 16.56 7.63 5.58
C SER A 52 15.61 7.85 4.39
N GLU A 53 14.35 7.46 4.50
CA GLU A 53 13.35 7.57 3.43
C GLU A 53 12.44 8.81 3.57
N LYS A 54 12.70 9.68 4.56
CA LYS A 54 11.87 10.89 4.82
C LYS A 54 11.77 11.84 3.64
N GLN A 55 12.78 11.88 2.76
CA GLN A 55 12.74 12.70 1.55
C GLN A 55 11.59 12.28 0.60
N ILE A 56 11.20 11.00 0.64
CA ILE A 56 10.14 10.42 -0.20
C ILE A 56 8.79 10.53 0.51
N TYR A 57 8.70 10.01 1.74
CA TYR A 57 7.41 9.80 2.43
C TYR A 57 7.03 10.91 3.43
N LYS A 58 7.99 11.79 3.77
CA LYS A 58 7.84 12.86 4.75
C LYS A 58 7.37 12.30 6.11
N THR A 59 6.19 12.68 6.56
CA THR A 59 5.56 12.24 7.81
C THR A 59 4.29 11.41 7.56
N SER A 60 4.07 10.98 6.32
CA SER A 60 2.91 10.15 5.99
C SER A 60 3.15 8.73 6.48
N PRO A 61 2.19 8.10 7.17
CA PRO A 61 2.34 6.71 7.53
C PRO A 61 2.17 5.80 6.32
N LEU A 62 2.86 4.67 6.31
CA LEU A 62 2.95 3.74 5.19
C LEU A 62 2.01 2.55 5.42
N PHE A 63 1.07 2.30 4.51
CA PHE A 63 0.19 1.13 4.60
C PHE A 63 -0.22 0.64 3.21
N GLY A 64 0.23 -0.56 2.84
CA GLY A 64 0.14 -1.08 1.48
C GLY A 64 1.38 -0.75 0.63
N ILE A 65 1.50 -1.41 -0.52
CA ILE A 65 2.63 -1.31 -1.44
C ILE A 65 2.10 -1.09 -2.85
N TYR A 66 2.71 -0.16 -3.59
CA TYR A 66 2.46 -0.03 -5.03
C TYR A 66 3.33 -0.99 -5.82
N TYR A 67 2.72 -1.66 -6.78
CA TYR A 67 3.38 -2.54 -7.73
C TYR A 67 3.15 -2.05 -9.16
N SER A 68 4.16 -2.17 -10.01
CA SER A 68 4.04 -2.09 -11.47
C SER A 68 3.76 -3.48 -12.04
N VAL A 69 3.03 -3.53 -13.15
CA VAL A 69 2.84 -4.78 -13.91
C VAL A 69 4.00 -4.91 -14.90
N GLU A 70 4.83 -5.91 -14.72
CA GLU A 70 5.94 -6.25 -15.63
C GLU A 70 5.45 -7.15 -16.78
N LYS A 71 4.46 -8.01 -16.49
CA LYS A 71 3.81 -8.87 -17.49
C LYS A 71 2.31 -8.89 -17.29
N ILE A 72 1.59 -8.50 -18.35
CA ILE A 72 0.14 -8.52 -18.39
C ILE A 72 -0.37 -9.96 -18.44
N GLY A 73 -1.47 -10.22 -17.75
CA GLY A 73 -2.14 -11.51 -17.72
C GLY A 73 -3.49 -11.42 -17.02
N SER A 74 -3.94 -12.53 -16.47
CA SER A 74 -5.14 -12.58 -15.63
C SER A 74 -4.79 -13.17 -14.26
N LEU A 75 -5.47 -12.65 -13.24
CA LEU A 75 -5.47 -13.14 -11.87
C LEU A 75 -6.92 -13.17 -11.37
N LYS A 76 -7.21 -14.08 -10.45
CA LYS A 76 -8.55 -14.23 -9.84
C LYS A 76 -8.44 -14.51 -8.34
N VAL A 77 -9.54 -14.28 -7.63
CA VAL A 77 -9.65 -14.66 -6.22
C VAL A 77 -9.37 -16.16 -6.08
N GLY A 78 -8.49 -16.50 -5.13
CA GLY A 78 -8.07 -17.88 -4.87
C GLY A 78 -6.78 -18.30 -5.60
N ASP A 79 -6.23 -17.48 -6.51
CA ASP A 79 -4.92 -17.78 -7.09
C ASP A 79 -3.82 -17.72 -6.00
N PRO A 80 -2.86 -18.66 -6.01
CA PRO A 80 -1.69 -18.57 -5.14
C PRO A 80 -0.85 -17.34 -5.48
N VAL A 81 -0.20 -16.77 -4.47
CA VAL A 81 0.72 -15.64 -4.61
C VAL A 81 2.13 -16.14 -4.35
N TYR A 82 2.96 -16.11 -5.38
CA TYR A 82 4.37 -16.49 -5.27
C TYR A 82 5.23 -15.25 -5.12
N ARG A 83 6.14 -15.27 -4.15
CA ARG A 83 7.28 -14.36 -4.11
C ARG A 83 8.37 -14.94 -5.00
N MET A 84 8.81 -14.17 -5.99
CA MET A 84 9.90 -14.56 -6.89
C MET A 84 11.27 -14.27 -6.28
#